data_AF-A0A3N0YDI5-F1
#
_entry.id   AF-A0A3N0YDI5-F1
#
_cell.length_a   1.000
_cell.length_b   1.000
_cell.length_c   1.000
_cell.angle_alpha   90.00
_cell.angle_beta   90.00
_cell.angle_gamma   90.00
#
_symmetry.space_group_name_H-M   'P 1'
#
loop_
_entity.id
_entity.type
_entity.pdbx_description
1 polymer ?
#
loop_
_entity_poly.entity_id
_entity_poly.type
_entity_poly.pdbx_seq_one_letter_code
_entity_poly.pdbx_strand_id
1 'polypeptide(L)'
;MEAFNDRVNTYIDSWMGPRDPRVRGWLLLGNYIPTFIFSTMYLLIVWMGPKYMKNRQPYSCRALLVPYNLFLTLLSLYMFYEVGS
;
A
#
# COMPACT_ATOMS: atom_id res chain seq x y z
N MET A 1 -5.45 -16.79 15.55
CA MET A 1 -4.89 -15.71 14.69
C MET A 1 -4.54 -14.47 15.51
N GLU A 2 -5.39 -14.04 16.44
CA GLU A 2 -5.13 -12.88 17.32
C GLU A 2 -3.83 -13.03 18.14
N ALA A 3 -3.63 -14.16 18.82
CA ALA A 3 -2.40 -14.40 19.59
C ALA A 3 -1.10 -14.37 18.75
N PHE A 4 -1.18 -14.58 17.43
CA PHE A 4 -0.03 -14.44 16.53
C PHE A 4 0.18 -12.98 16.13
N ASN A 5 -0.91 -12.29 15.76
CA ASN A 5 -0.89 -10.86 15.47
C ASN A 5 -0.35 -10.05 16.66
N ASP A 6 -0.80 -10.38 17.86
CA ASP A 6 -0.39 -9.68 19.08
C ASP A 6 1.10 -9.86 19.36
N ARG A 7 1.63 -11.08 19.16
CA ARG A 7 3.07 -11.38 19.30
C ARG A 7 3.93 -10.65 18.28
N VAL A 8 3.50 -10.62 17.02
CA VAL A 8 4.22 -9.91 15.95
C VAL A 8 4.18 -8.41 16.19
N ASN A 9 3.02 -7.88 16.58
CA ASN A 9 2.86 -6.47 16.91
C ASN A 9 3.75 -6.07 18.11
N THR A 10 3.76 -6.84 19.20
CA THR A 10 4.63 -6.52 20.36
C THR A 10 6.11 -6.60 20.01
N TYR A 11 6.51 -7.58 19.19
CA TYR A 11 7.89 -7.67 18.72
C TYR A 11 8.29 -6.46 17.88
N ILE A 12 7.42 -6.04 16.97
CA ILE A 12 7.65 -4.87 16.11
C ILE A 12 7.64 -3.57 16.94
N ASP A 13 6.72 -3.42 17.88
CA ASP A 13 6.62 -2.25 18.77
C ASP A 13 7.89 -2.12 19.65
N SER A 14 8.52 -3.23 20.02
CA SER A 14 9.81 -3.20 20.74
C SER A 14 10.97 -2.66 19.89
N TRP A 15 10.91 -2.81 18.57
CA TRP A 15 11.91 -2.32 17.62
C TRP A 15 11.61 -0.91 17.12
N MET A 16 10.34 -0.60 16.84
CA MET A 16 9.90 0.66 16.22
C MET A 16 9.38 1.70 17.24
N GLY A 17 9.22 1.31 18.50
CA GLY A 17 8.71 2.18 19.57
C GLY A 17 7.18 2.22 19.64
N PRO A 18 6.64 3.01 20.59
CA PRO A 18 5.20 3.09 20.81
C PRO A 18 4.47 3.74 19.63
N ARG A 19 3.35 3.16 19.22
CA ARG A 19 2.51 3.64 18.13
C ARG A 19 1.76 4.92 18.54
N ASP A 20 1.65 5.86 17.59
CA ASP A 20 0.87 7.08 17.82
C ASP A 20 -0.62 6.73 18.00
N PRO A 21 -1.24 7.07 19.16
CA PRO A 21 -2.64 6.75 19.43
C PRO A 21 -3.61 7.48 18.51
N ARG A 22 -3.23 8.60 17.90
CA ARG A 22 -4.11 9.42 17.04
C ARG A 22 -4.51 8.73 15.74
N VAL A 23 -3.66 7.83 15.27
CA VAL A 23 -3.85 7.10 14.00
C VAL A 23 -4.35 5.66 14.23
N ARG A 24 -4.69 5.32 15.48
CA ARG A 24 -5.19 3.99 15.84
C ARG A 24 -6.58 3.78 15.24
N GLY A 25 -6.76 2.67 14.52
CA GLY A 25 -8.01 2.33 13.84
C GLY A 25 -8.08 2.81 12.38
N TRP A 26 -7.06 3.51 11.88
CA TRP A 26 -6.97 3.82 10.46
C TRP A 26 -6.78 2.55 9.63
N LEU A 27 -7.34 2.57 8.42
CA LEU A 27 -7.26 1.46 7.46
C LEU A 27 -5.79 1.09 7.21
N LEU A 28 -5.47 -0.21 7.24
CA LEU A 28 -4.11 -0.78 7.08
C LEU A 28 -3.06 -0.34 8.13
N LEU A 29 -3.42 0.57 9.04
CA LEU A 29 -2.52 1.04 10.08
C LEU A 29 -2.73 0.33 11.42
N GLY A 30 -3.75 -0.52 11.52
CA GLY A 30 -4.08 -1.29 12.72
C GLY A 30 -3.12 -2.44 13.02
N ASN A 31 -2.66 -3.16 11.99
CA ASN A 31 -1.79 -4.33 12.11
C ASN A 31 -0.72 -4.33 11.02
N TYR A 32 0.48 -4.79 11.34
CA TYR A 32 1.60 -4.84 10.38
C TYR A 32 1.45 -5.98 9.36
N ILE A 33 0.79 -7.07 9.74
CA ILE A 33 0.66 -8.28 8.92
C ILE A 33 -0.11 -8.04 7.60
N PRO A 34 -1.31 -7.41 7.60
CA PRO A 34 -2.02 -7.11 6.36
C PRO A 34 -1.20 -6.28 5.38
N THR A 35 -0.52 -5.24 5.86
CA THR A 35 0.33 -4.37 5.04
C THR A 35 1.51 -5.14 4.47
N PHE A 36 2.17 -5.97 5.27
CA PHE A 36 3.26 -6.83 4.82
C PHE A 36 2.82 -7.83 3.73
N ILE A 37 1.64 -8.43 3.88
CA ILE A 37 1.07 -9.35 2.89
C ILE A 37 0.82 -8.62 1.56
N PHE A 38 0.18 -7.45 1.59
CA PHE A 38 -0.09 -6.68 0.38
C PHE A 38 1.19 -6.24 -0.33
N SER A 39 2.21 -5.79 0.42
CA SER A 39 3.51 -5.42 -0.15
C SER A 39 4.22 -6.62 -0.79
N THR A 40 4.24 -7.77 -0.11
CA THR A 40 4.85 -9.00 -0.65
C THR A 40 4.12 -9.46 -1.90
N MET A 41 2.79 -9.46 -1.88
CA MET A 41 1.96 -9.82 -3.03
C MET A 41 2.22 -8.90 -4.22
N TYR A 42 2.30 -7.58 -4.00
CA TYR A 42 2.66 -6.62 -5.06
C TYR A 42 4.00 -6.96 -5.71
N LEU A 43 5.04 -7.21 -4.92
CA LEU A 43 6.37 -7.56 -5.44
C LEU A 43 6.35 -8.87 -6.22
N LEU A 44 5.61 -9.88 -5.75
CA LEU A 44 5.44 -11.15 -6.46
C LEU A 44 4.77 -10.94 -7.83
N ILE A 45 3.74 -10.10 -7.89
CA ILE A 45 3.05 -9.77 -9.15
C ILE A 45 4.01 -9.05 -10.10
N VAL A 46 4.76 -8.06 -9.62
CA VAL A 46 5.73 -7.31 -10.44
C VAL A 46 6.84 -8.22 -10.95
N TRP A 47 7.31 -9.17 -10.14
CA TRP A 47 8.34 -10.13 -10.55
C TRP A 47 7.81 -11.17 -11.55
N MET A 48 6.58 -11.64 -11.37
CA MET A 48 5.95 -12.64 -12.25
C MET A 48 5.41 -12.04 -13.55
N GLY A 49 5.00 -10.77 -13.53
CA GLY A 49 4.37 -10.05 -14.65
C GLY A 49 5.18 -10.13 -15.96
N PRO A 50 6.47 -9.76 -15.98
CA PRO A 50 7.30 -9.82 -17.19
C PRO A 50 7.44 -11.24 -17.76
N LYS A 51 7.54 -12.25 -16.89
CA LYS A 51 7.62 -13.66 -17.31
C LYS A 51 6.32 -14.10 -17.99
N TYR A 52 5.19 -13.69 -17.44
CA TYR A 52 3.87 -13.98 -18.00
C TYR A 52 3.60 -13.22 -19.32
N MET A 53 4.09 -11.98 -19.44
CA MET A 53 3.89 -11.13 -20.62
C MET A 53 4.89 -11.40 -21.76
N LYS A 54 5.92 -12.24 -21.57
CA LYS A 54 6.99 -12.49 -22.56
C LYS A 54 6.48 -12.84 -23.97
N ASN A 55 5.38 -13.59 -24.06
CA ASN A 55 4.81 -14.05 -25.34
C ASN A 55 3.50 -13.34 -25.71
N ARG A 56 3.17 -12.23 -25.05
CA ARG A 56 1.90 -11.50 -25.24
C ARG A 56 2.18 -10.06 -25.67
N GLN A 57 1.32 -9.53 -26.55
CA GLN A 57 1.40 -8.12 -26.92
C GLN A 57 0.99 -7.23 -25.74
N PRO A 58 1.59 -6.03 -25.61
CA PRO A 58 1.27 -5.10 -24.54
C PRO A 58 -0.18 -4.61 -24.66
N TYR A 59 -0.87 -4.54 -23.51
CA TYR A 59 -2.24 -4.04 -23.46
C TYR A 59 -2.26 -2.51 -23.53
N SER A 60 -3.09 -1.96 -24.41
CA SER A 60 -3.34 -0.51 -24.45
C SER A 60 -4.39 -0.14 -23.39
N CYS A 61 -3.93 0.22 -22.19
CA CYS A 61 -4.79 0.65 -21.08
C CYS A 61 -5.03 2.17 -21.07
N ARG A 62 -4.88 2.86 -22.21
CA ARG A 62 -4.92 4.34 -22.28
C ARG A 62 -6.20 4.92 -21.70
N ALA A 63 -7.35 4.31 -21.98
CA ALA A 63 -8.65 4.75 -21.47
C ALA A 63 -8.76 4.68 -19.94
N LEU A 64 -8.00 3.78 -19.29
CA LEU A 64 -7.96 3.66 -17.83
C LEU A 64 -6.86 4.54 -17.20
N LEU A 65 -5.71 4.65 -17.88
CA LEU A 65 -4.57 5.44 -17.41
C LEU A 65 -4.85 6.94 -17.37
N VAL A 66 -5.60 7.47 -18.33
CA VAL A 66 -5.94 8.90 -18.39
C VAL A 66 -6.75 9.36 -17.17
N PRO A 67 -7.93 8.77 -16.85
CA PRO A 67 -8.69 9.17 -15.68
C PRO A 67 -7.95 8.86 -14.36
N TYR A 68 -7.18 7.76 -14.31
CA TYR A 68 -6.34 7.44 -13.17
C TYR A 68 -5.33 8.56 -12.85
N ASN A 69 -4.57 9.01 -13.85
CA ASN A 69 -3.57 10.07 -13.66
C ASN A 69 -4.21 11.42 -13.34
N LEU A 70 -5.38 11.72 -13.91
CA LEU A 70 -6.12 12.93 -13.58
C LEU A 70 -6.56 12.93 -12.11
N PHE A 71 -7.14 11.84 -11.64
CA PHE A 71 -7.53 11.70 -10.23
C PHE A 71 -6.32 11.79 -9.29
N LEU A 72 -5.21 11.11 -9.64
CA LEU A 72 -3.98 11.14 -8.85
C LEU A 72 -3.40 12.56 -8.74
N THR A 73 -3.46 13.33 -9.83
CA THR A 73 -2.99 14.72 -9.86
C THR A 73 -3.88 15.62 -8.98
N LEU A 74 -5.21 15.49 -9.09
CA LEU A 74 -6.14 16.23 -8.23
C LEU A 74 -5.98 15.89 -6.75
N LEU A 75 -5.81 14.60 -6.42
CA LEU A 75 -5.55 14.16 -5.05
C LEU A 75 -4.23 14.73 -4.52
N SER A 76 -3.20 14.79 -5.36
CA SER A 76 -1.91 15.38 -4.99
C SER A 76 -2.02 16.88 -4.73
N LEU A 77 -2.80 17.60 -5.53
CA LEU A 77 -3.11 19.02 -5.30
C LEU A 77 -3.87 19.22 -3.98
N TYR A 78 -4.85 18.36 -3.69
CA TYR A 78 -5.58 18.40 -2.42
C TYR A 78 -4.65 18.18 -1.21
N MET A 79 -3.79 17.17 -1.26
CA MET A 79 -2.80 16.93 -0.19
C MET A 79 -1.84 18.11 -0.02
N PHE A 80 -1.40 18.74 -1.13
CA PHE A 80 -0.54 19.92 -1.06
C PHE A 80 -1.24 21.11 -0.40
N TYR A 81 -2.53 21.32 -0.71
CA TYR A 81 -3.34 22.36 -0.07
C TYR A 81 -3.50 22.10 1.44
N GLU A 82 -3.88 20.88 1.83
CA GLU A 82 -4.07 20.50 3.24
C GLU A 82 -2.78 20.62 4.08
N VAL A 83 -1.62 20.30 3.48
CA VAL A 83 -0.32 20.43 4.17
C VAL A 83 0.16 21.88 4.21
N GLY A 84 -0.22 22.69 3.23
CA GLY A 84 0.18 24.09 3.13
C GLY A 84 -0.71 25.08 3.89
N SER A 85 -1.92 24.66 4.27
CA SER A 85 -2.87 25.42 5.11
C SER A 85 -2.61 25.21 6.60
#